data_AF-A0A3M5GLP3-F1
#
_entry.id   AF-A0A3M5GLP3-F1
#
_cell.length_a   1.000
_cell.length_b   1.000
_cell.length_c   1.000
_cell.angle_alpha   90.00
_cell.angle_beta   90.00
_cell.angle_gamma   90.00
#
_symmetry.space_group_name_H-M   'P 1'
#
loop_
_entity.id
_entity.type
_entity.pdbx_description
1 polymer ?
#
loop_
_entity_poly.entity_id
_entity_poly.type
_entity_poly.pdbx_seq_one_letter_code
_entity_poly.pdbx_strand_id
1 'polypeptide(L)'
;MSTQPMPLFESYEIFIDLDFSLRTPGMACVREYIEKFSASVDAIKGYLTARDFLRAFSDNSLTFTSYRTHVERLLLWALIIKQKPFDQLKRQDAEDYLEFCRNPPADWIGPVVRGRFVTSDQTESAWGDRVMPNKKWRPFSLKQSKDSLNELKSGPGATSKDAEPCVAASVSRYKPSPSRC
;
A
#
# COMPACT_ATOMS: atom_id res chain seq x y z
N MET A 1 -15.01 13.45 -7.32
CA MET A 1 -14.68 12.12 -7.89
C MET A 1 -13.80 11.42 -6.86
N SER A 2 -14.32 10.40 -6.15
CA SER A 2 -13.50 9.63 -5.20
C SER A 2 -12.76 8.54 -5.97
N THR A 3 -11.45 8.71 -6.14
CA THR A 3 -10.60 7.77 -6.87
C THR A 3 -10.01 6.77 -5.90
N GLN A 4 -10.27 5.47 -6.10
CA GLN A 4 -9.70 4.43 -5.24
C GLN A 4 -8.19 4.31 -5.43
N PRO A 5 -7.42 4.04 -4.35
CA PRO A 5 -5.98 3.87 -4.45
C PRO A 5 -5.61 2.63 -5.27
N MET A 6 -4.63 2.77 -6.16
CA MET A 6 -4.03 1.67 -6.91
C MET A 6 -2.50 1.76 -6.87
N PRO A 7 -1.77 0.65 -7.06
CA PRO A 7 -0.32 0.67 -7.05
C PRO A 7 0.22 1.43 -8.27
N LEU A 8 1.33 2.15 -8.08
CA LEU A 8 1.96 3.01 -9.08
C LEU A 8 3.35 2.52 -9.48
N PHE A 9 4.07 1.88 -8.55
CA PHE A 9 5.45 1.44 -8.76
C PHE A 9 5.58 -0.09 -8.71
N GLU A 10 6.34 -0.61 -9.67
CA GLU A 10 6.61 -2.03 -9.84
C GLU A 10 7.52 -2.63 -8.78
N SER A 11 7.71 -3.95 -8.84
CA SER A 11 8.73 -4.64 -8.04
C SER A 11 10.14 -4.11 -8.33
N TYR A 12 11.08 -4.42 -7.44
CA TYR A 12 12.45 -3.92 -7.55
C TYR A 12 13.11 -4.34 -8.88
N GLU A 13 12.93 -5.60 -9.24
CA GLU A 13 13.51 -6.26 -10.42
C GLU A 13 13.06 -5.57 -11.71
N ILE A 14 11.78 -5.24 -11.82
CA ILE A 14 11.24 -4.52 -12.99
C ILE A 14 11.65 -3.04 -12.94
N PHE A 15 11.68 -2.45 -11.75
CA PHE A 15 11.92 -1.01 -11.60
C PHE A 15 13.33 -0.59 -12.06
N ILE A 16 14.35 -1.40 -11.76
CA ILE A 16 15.74 -1.09 -12.14
C ILE A 16 15.97 -1.13 -13.65
N ASP A 17 15.15 -1.91 -14.37
CA ASP A 17 15.22 -2.07 -15.83
C ASP A 17 14.40 -1.02 -16.60
N LEU A 18 13.74 -0.09 -15.90
CA LEU A 18 12.93 0.96 -16.54
C LEU A 18 13.80 1.99 -17.27
N ASP A 19 13.27 2.51 -18.38
CA ASP A 19 13.85 3.67 -19.04
C ASP A 19 13.49 4.97 -18.29
N PHE A 20 14.44 5.46 -17.50
CA PHE A 20 14.30 6.70 -16.75
C PHE A 20 14.42 7.97 -17.61
N SER A 21 14.82 7.87 -18.88
CA SER A 21 14.82 9.02 -19.79
C SER A 21 13.39 9.45 -20.15
N LEU A 22 12.45 8.50 -20.13
CA LEU A 22 11.03 8.77 -20.36
C LEU A 22 10.45 9.57 -19.19
N ARG A 23 9.80 10.69 -19.49
CA ARG A 23 9.12 11.55 -18.51
C ARG A 23 7.64 11.20 -18.35
N THR A 24 7.32 9.92 -18.42
CA THR A 24 5.96 9.38 -18.25
C THR A 24 5.99 8.04 -17.51
N PRO A 25 4.87 7.60 -16.90
CA PRO A 25 4.76 6.23 -16.41
C PRO A 25 4.94 5.22 -17.55
N GLY A 26 5.77 4.19 -17.31
CA GLY A 26 6.05 3.13 -18.28
C GLY A 26 4.87 2.19 -18.50
N MET A 27 4.08 1.94 -17.44
CA MET A 27 2.90 1.10 -17.52
C MET A 27 1.68 1.90 -17.98
N ALA A 28 0.98 1.39 -19.01
CA ALA A 28 -0.21 2.04 -19.55
C ALA A 28 -1.31 2.24 -18.48
N CYS A 29 -1.57 1.24 -17.64
CA CYS A 29 -2.59 1.35 -16.59
C CYS A 29 -2.25 2.42 -15.53
N VAL A 30 -0.96 2.62 -15.23
CA VAL A 30 -0.52 3.66 -14.29
C VAL A 30 -0.62 5.04 -14.94
N ARG A 31 -0.25 5.15 -16.22
CA ARG A 31 -0.41 6.38 -17.01
C ARG A 31 -1.88 6.83 -17.06
N GLU A 32 -2.77 5.95 -17.49
CA GLU A 32 -4.21 6.21 -17.55
C GLU A 32 -4.79 6.60 -16.19
N TYR A 33 -4.24 6.06 -15.09
CA TYR A 33 -4.67 6.42 -13.75
C TYR A 33 -4.20 7.82 -13.33
N ILE A 34 -2.93 8.15 -13.57
CA ILE A 34 -2.35 9.45 -13.24
C ILE A 34 -3.00 10.58 -14.05
N GLU A 35 -3.35 10.32 -15.32
CA GLU A 35 -3.99 11.31 -16.20
C GLU A 35 -5.45 11.64 -15.83
N LYS A 36 -6.09 10.84 -14.95
CA LYS A 36 -7.46 11.13 -14.45
C LYS A 36 -7.50 12.26 -13.43
N PHE A 37 -6.37 12.60 -12.81
CA PHE A 37 -6.32 13.66 -11.82
C PHE A 37 -6.37 15.04 -12.47
N SER A 38 -6.91 16.03 -11.76
CA SER A 38 -6.99 17.39 -12.27
C SER A 38 -5.61 17.98 -12.52
N ALA A 39 -5.49 18.88 -13.49
CA ALA A 39 -4.23 19.59 -13.78
C ALA A 39 -3.69 20.33 -12.54
N SER A 40 -4.57 20.77 -11.62
CA SER A 40 -4.20 21.49 -10.40
C SER A 40 -3.35 20.70 -9.41
N VAL A 41 -3.37 19.36 -9.46
CA VAL A 41 -2.57 18.51 -8.55
C VAL A 41 -1.27 18.02 -9.17
N ASP A 42 -1.03 18.33 -10.46
CA ASP A 42 0.21 18.00 -11.17
C ASP A 42 0.69 16.55 -10.92
N ALA A 43 -0.23 15.60 -11.12
CA ALA A 43 -0.03 14.20 -10.74
C ALA A 43 1.14 13.54 -11.48
N ILE A 44 1.38 13.92 -12.74
CA ILE A 44 2.52 13.44 -13.53
C ILE A 44 3.83 13.88 -12.88
N LYS A 45 3.97 15.16 -12.52
CA LYS A 45 5.17 15.64 -11.84
C LYS A 45 5.38 14.94 -10.50
N GLY A 46 4.31 14.78 -9.71
CA GLY A 46 4.39 14.03 -8.45
C GLY A 46 4.86 12.59 -8.62
N TYR A 47 4.34 11.88 -9.63
CA TYR A 47 4.81 10.53 -9.99
C TYR A 47 6.30 10.52 -10.35
N LEU A 48 6.75 11.47 -11.19
CA LEU A 48 8.14 11.54 -11.61
C LEU A 48 9.08 11.85 -10.43
N THR A 49 8.70 12.77 -9.54
CA THR A 49 9.45 13.08 -8.32
C THR A 49 9.61 11.85 -7.43
N ALA A 50 8.53 11.10 -7.20
CA ALA A 50 8.58 9.86 -6.42
C ALA A 50 9.41 8.77 -7.12
N ARG A 51 9.32 8.66 -8.45
CA ARG A 51 10.15 7.73 -9.25
C ARG A 51 11.63 8.06 -9.14
N ASP A 52 12.00 9.33 -9.25
CA ASP A 52 13.40 9.77 -9.18
C ASP A 52 13.96 9.56 -7.77
N PHE A 53 13.15 9.80 -6.73
CA PHE A 53 13.49 9.44 -5.35
C PHE A 53 13.77 7.94 -5.21
N LEU A 54 12.90 7.07 -5.73
CA LEU A 54 13.10 5.63 -5.66
C LEU A 54 14.34 5.15 -6.41
N ARG A 55 14.64 5.77 -7.56
CA ARG A 55 15.87 5.50 -8.31
C ARG A 55 17.12 5.78 -7.48
N ALA A 56 17.12 6.87 -6.71
CA ALA A 56 18.26 7.24 -5.87
C ALA A 56 18.56 6.23 -4.75
N PHE A 57 17.59 5.39 -4.37
CA PHE A 57 17.71 4.36 -3.32
C PHE A 57 17.46 2.95 -3.87
N SER A 58 17.79 2.72 -5.14
CA SER A 58 17.67 1.42 -5.82
C SER A 58 18.93 0.55 -5.74
N ASP A 59 19.93 0.99 -4.98
CA ASP A 59 21.15 0.23 -4.66
C ASP A 59 20.87 -0.97 -3.74
N ASN A 60 19.83 -0.88 -2.91
CA ASN A 60 19.41 -1.92 -1.98
C ASN A 60 17.91 -2.24 -2.16
N SER A 61 17.60 -3.48 -2.56
CA SER A 61 16.23 -3.95 -2.82
C SER A 61 15.31 -3.87 -1.59
N LEU A 62 15.83 -4.05 -0.38
CA LEU A 62 15.07 -3.94 0.88
C LEU A 62 14.74 -2.49 1.22
N THR A 63 15.72 -1.59 1.06
CA THR A 63 15.53 -0.14 1.21
C THR A 63 14.52 0.37 0.19
N PHE A 64 14.70 0.01 -1.08
CA PHE A 64 13.77 0.32 -2.16
C PHE A 64 12.35 -0.15 -1.83
N THR A 65 12.18 -1.40 -1.38
CA THR A 65 10.84 -1.96 -1.09
C THR A 65 10.13 -1.19 0.02
N SER A 66 10.88 -0.82 1.06
CA SER A 66 10.37 -0.02 2.17
C SER A 66 10.00 1.39 1.70
N TYR A 67 10.91 2.05 1.00
CA TYR A 67 10.72 3.41 0.49
C TYR A 67 9.59 3.50 -0.54
N ARG A 68 9.48 2.54 -1.45
CA ARG A 68 8.38 2.40 -2.40
C ARG A 68 7.04 2.40 -1.69
N THR A 69 6.91 1.62 -0.61
CA THR A 69 5.67 1.56 0.17
C THR A 69 5.31 2.92 0.78
N HIS A 70 6.29 3.64 1.33
CA HIS A 70 6.05 4.91 2.01
C HIS A 70 5.82 6.07 1.04
N VAL A 71 6.66 6.22 0.00
CA VAL A 71 6.55 7.32 -0.96
C VAL A 71 5.31 7.17 -1.83
N GLU A 72 4.94 5.95 -2.23
CA GLU A 72 3.73 5.69 -3.01
C GLU A 72 2.49 6.02 -2.20
N ARG A 73 2.45 5.62 -0.92
CA ARG A 73 1.33 5.95 -0.03
C ARG A 73 1.18 7.46 0.15
N LEU A 74 2.30 8.17 0.37
CA LEU A 74 2.30 9.62 0.49
C LEU A 74 1.81 10.28 -0.80
N LEU A 75 2.29 9.81 -1.96
CA LEU A 75 1.86 10.31 -3.27
C LEU A 75 0.37 10.09 -3.48
N LEU A 76 -0.14 8.88 -3.28
CA LEU A 76 -1.57 8.58 -3.40
C LEU A 76 -2.39 9.45 -2.44
N TRP A 77 -1.93 9.64 -1.20
CA TRP A 77 -2.63 10.48 -0.22
C TRP A 77 -2.69 11.93 -0.69
N ALA A 78 -1.58 12.46 -1.21
CA ALA A 78 -1.51 13.82 -1.74
C ALA A 78 -2.46 14.03 -2.91
N LEU A 79 -2.58 13.04 -3.81
CA LEU A 79 -3.42 13.11 -5.00
C LEU A 79 -4.91 12.91 -4.71
N ILE A 80 -5.25 11.93 -3.88
CA ILE A 80 -6.64 11.48 -3.67
C ILE A 80 -7.31 12.26 -2.54
N ILE A 81 -6.62 12.39 -1.40
CA ILE A 81 -7.20 12.94 -0.17
C ILE A 81 -6.89 14.42 -0.06
N LYS A 82 -5.62 14.80 -0.12
CA LYS A 82 -5.20 16.20 0.06
C LYS A 82 -5.46 17.06 -1.17
N GLN A 83 -5.55 16.43 -2.35
CA GLN A 83 -5.71 17.07 -3.66
C GLN A 83 -4.75 18.24 -3.86
N LYS A 84 -3.46 17.99 -3.62
CA LYS A 84 -2.40 19.01 -3.67
C LYS A 84 -1.18 18.48 -4.45
N PRO A 85 -0.47 19.34 -5.21
CA PRO A 85 0.78 18.96 -5.83
C PRO A 85 1.77 18.36 -4.82
N PHE A 86 2.35 17.22 -5.19
CA PHE A 86 3.22 16.44 -4.31
C PHE A 86 4.46 17.22 -3.84
N ASP A 87 5.00 18.08 -4.71
CA ASP A 87 6.15 18.95 -4.44
C ASP A 87 5.80 20.19 -3.61
N GLN A 88 4.51 20.46 -3.37
CA GLN A 88 4.05 21.59 -2.56
C GLN A 88 3.65 21.18 -1.14
N LEU A 89 3.83 19.91 -0.75
CA LEU A 89 3.56 19.44 0.60
C LEU A 89 4.43 20.19 1.61
N LYS A 90 3.81 20.69 2.67
CA LYS A 90 4.44 21.47 3.74
C LYS A 90 4.42 20.69 5.05
N ARG A 91 5.10 21.22 6.07
CA ARG A 91 5.10 20.64 7.41
C ARG A 91 3.70 20.41 7.98
N GLN A 92 2.77 21.34 7.76
CA GLN A 92 1.38 21.17 8.20
C GLN A 92 0.70 19.96 7.54
N ASP A 93 1.00 19.70 6.27
CA ASP A 93 0.47 18.55 5.55
C ASP A 93 1.05 17.23 6.08
N ALA A 94 2.24 17.26 6.69
CA ALA A 94 2.84 16.08 7.32
C ALA A 94 2.04 15.63 8.55
N GLU A 95 1.50 16.57 9.33
CA GLU A 95 0.62 16.25 10.47
C GLU A 95 -0.66 15.57 9.99
N ASP A 96 -1.29 16.12 8.94
CA ASP A 96 -2.47 15.53 8.30
C ASP A 96 -2.18 14.12 7.75
N TYR A 97 -1.02 13.93 7.12
CA TYR A 97 -0.60 12.62 6.60
C TYR A 97 -0.35 11.60 7.72
N LEU A 98 0.23 12.02 8.84
CA LEU A 98 0.43 11.15 10.00
C LEU A 98 -0.91 10.74 10.61
N GLU A 99 -1.87 11.66 10.69
CA GLU A 99 -3.21 11.34 11.18
C GLU A 99 -3.92 10.37 10.23
N PHE A 100 -3.82 10.60 8.93
CA PHE A 100 -4.27 9.65 7.91
C PHE A 100 -3.61 8.27 8.07
N CYS A 101 -2.33 8.19 8.42
CA CYS A 101 -1.65 6.91 8.63
C CYS A 101 -2.14 6.17 9.88
N ARG A 102 -2.60 6.90 10.92
CA ARG A 102 -3.18 6.30 12.13
C ARG A 102 -4.60 5.79 11.86
N ASN A 103 -5.39 6.58 11.13
CA ASN A 103 -6.80 6.33 10.87
C ASN A 103 -7.11 6.36 9.36
N PRO A 104 -6.55 5.42 8.56
CA PRO A 104 -6.79 5.42 7.13
C PRO A 104 -8.25 5.05 6.82
N PRO A 105 -8.84 5.58 5.75
CA PRO A 105 -10.16 5.17 5.27
C PRO A 105 -10.23 3.66 4.99
N ALA A 106 -11.39 3.06 5.18
CA ALA A 106 -11.56 1.60 5.06
C ALA A 106 -11.19 1.06 3.67
N ASP A 107 -11.41 1.84 2.61
CA ASP A 107 -11.05 1.50 1.24
C ASP A 107 -9.53 1.54 0.96
N TRP A 108 -8.71 2.00 1.91
CA TRP A 108 -7.24 1.97 1.86
C TRP A 108 -6.64 0.78 2.63
N ILE A 109 -7.46 0.00 3.33
CA ILE A 109 -7.02 -1.11 4.17
C ILE A 109 -7.42 -2.44 3.52
N GLY A 110 -6.41 -3.28 3.27
CA GLY A 110 -6.61 -4.66 2.82
C GLY A 110 -6.54 -5.65 3.99
N PRO A 111 -7.18 -6.82 3.89
CA PRO A 111 -7.12 -7.84 4.93
C PRO A 111 -5.73 -8.49 5.06
N VAL A 112 -4.98 -8.52 3.95
CA VAL A 112 -3.63 -9.11 3.87
C VAL A 112 -2.81 -8.36 2.81
N VAL A 113 -1.49 -8.51 2.86
CA VAL A 113 -0.59 -8.05 1.81
C VAL A 113 -0.89 -8.80 0.51
N ARG A 114 -1.03 -8.08 -0.60
CA ARG A 114 -1.28 -8.64 -1.93
C ARG A 114 -0.20 -8.18 -2.91
N GLY A 115 0.01 -8.96 -3.97
CA GLY A 115 0.81 -8.53 -5.11
C GLY A 115 0.23 -7.26 -5.73
N ARG A 116 1.09 -6.39 -6.28
CA ARG A 116 0.71 -5.07 -6.78
C ARG A 116 0.09 -5.13 -8.16
N PHE A 117 0.73 -5.86 -9.06
CA PHE A 117 0.28 -6.05 -10.43
C PHE A 117 0.07 -7.54 -10.70
N VAL A 118 -0.82 -7.83 -11.63
CA VAL A 118 -1.16 -9.18 -12.09
C VAL A 118 -1.20 -9.17 -13.61
N THR A 119 -0.73 -10.25 -14.21
CA THR A 119 -0.90 -10.50 -15.64
C THR A 119 -2.35 -10.93 -15.91
N SER A 120 -2.99 -10.40 -16.95
CA SER A 120 -4.30 -10.89 -17.39
C SER A 120 -4.16 -12.28 -18.00
N ASP A 121 -4.72 -13.30 -17.36
CA ASP A 121 -4.73 -14.70 -17.78
C ASP A 121 -5.79 -15.03 -18.84
N GLN A 122 -6.29 -14.04 -19.59
CA GLN A 122 -7.39 -14.26 -20.53
C GLN A 122 -7.17 -13.58 -21.88
N THR A 123 -6.62 -14.37 -22.80
CA THR A 123 -7.01 -14.59 -24.21
C THR A 123 -5.74 -14.66 -25.06
N GLU A 124 -5.44 -15.83 -25.60
CA GLU A 124 -4.25 -16.19 -26.40
C GLU A 124 -4.13 -15.47 -27.76
N SER A 125 -4.53 -14.20 -27.88
CA SER A 125 -4.51 -13.52 -29.18
C SER A 125 -4.37 -12.02 -29.05
N ALA A 126 -3.29 -11.55 -28.44
CA ALA A 126 -2.67 -10.26 -28.77
C ALA A 126 -1.28 -10.21 -28.13
N TRP A 127 -0.34 -9.58 -28.84
CA TRP A 127 1.05 -9.38 -28.47
C TRP A 127 1.22 -8.92 -27.00
N GLY A 128 1.77 -9.79 -26.15
CA GLY A 128 2.22 -9.46 -24.80
C GLY A 128 1.14 -9.50 -23.72
N ASP A 129 1.48 -10.18 -22.63
CA ASP A 129 0.71 -10.24 -21.39
C ASP A 129 0.44 -8.83 -20.81
N ARG A 130 -0.82 -8.40 -20.82
CA ARG A 130 -1.20 -7.07 -20.28
C ARG A 130 -1.08 -7.08 -18.76
N VAL A 131 -0.17 -6.25 -18.24
CA VAL A 131 -0.01 -6.04 -16.80
C VAL A 131 -1.12 -5.13 -16.28
N MET A 132 -1.86 -5.60 -15.28
CA MET A 132 -3.01 -4.91 -14.68
C MET A 132 -2.81 -4.69 -13.18
N PRO A 133 -3.29 -3.58 -12.61
CA PRO A 133 -3.23 -3.37 -11.16
C PRO A 133 -4.12 -4.39 -10.46
N ASN A 134 -3.60 -4.98 -9.38
CA ASN A 134 -4.37 -5.92 -8.57
C ASN A 134 -5.50 -5.18 -7.83
N LYS A 135 -6.75 -5.45 -8.22
CA LYS A 135 -7.95 -4.85 -7.62
C LYS A 135 -8.08 -5.12 -6.11
N LYS A 136 -7.43 -6.16 -5.59
CA LYS A 136 -7.41 -6.52 -4.17
C LYS A 136 -6.25 -5.88 -3.39
N TRP A 137 -5.31 -5.21 -4.07
CA TRP A 137 -4.20 -4.52 -3.41
C TRP A 137 -4.68 -3.26 -2.70
N ARG A 138 -4.08 -2.97 -1.55
CA ARG A 138 -4.35 -1.78 -0.74
C ARG A 138 -3.06 -1.23 -0.12
N PRO A 139 -2.93 0.10 0.06
CA PRO A 139 -1.72 0.71 0.64
C PRO A 139 -1.45 0.35 2.11
N PHE A 140 -2.49 -0.06 2.85
CA PHE A 140 -2.38 -0.62 4.19
C PHE A 140 -2.86 -2.07 4.19
N SER A 141 -2.34 -2.87 5.13
CA SER A 141 -2.80 -4.22 5.38
C SER A 141 -2.94 -4.44 6.88
N LEU A 142 -3.98 -5.18 7.29
CA LEU A 142 -4.12 -5.58 8.68
C LEU A 142 -2.96 -6.53 9.05
N LYS A 143 -2.34 -6.28 10.19
CA LYS A 143 -1.43 -7.26 10.79
C LYS A 143 -2.30 -8.43 11.25
N GLN A 144 -2.22 -9.55 10.55
CA GLN A 144 -2.72 -10.81 11.11
C GLN A 144 -1.85 -11.13 12.33
N SER A 145 -2.45 -11.27 13.50
CA SER A 145 -1.77 -11.91 14.63
C SER A 145 -1.41 -13.33 14.18
N LYS A 146 -0.20 -13.79 14.52
CA LYS A 146 0.26 -15.16 14.17
C LYS A 146 -0.76 -16.24 14.58
N ASP A 147 -1.55 -15.98 15.62
CA ASP A 147 -2.58 -16.89 16.12
C ASP A 147 -3.73 -17.11 15.11
N SER A 148 -4.14 -16.06 14.38
CA SER A 148 -5.23 -16.14 13.40
C SER A 148 -4.86 -16.98 12.16
N LEU A 149 -3.55 -17.09 11.85
CA LEU A 149 -3.06 -17.89 10.72
C LEU A 149 -3.03 -19.39 11.04
N ASN A 150 -2.90 -19.76 12.33
CA ASN A 150 -2.95 -21.15 12.75
C ASN A 150 -4.38 -21.69 12.80
N GLU A 151 -5.36 -20.89 13.23
CA GLU A 151 -6.78 -21.33 13.26
C GLU A 151 -7.34 -21.62 11.86
N LEU A 152 -6.91 -20.88 10.82
CA LEU A 152 -7.37 -21.13 9.45
C LEU A 152 -6.69 -22.34 8.77
N LYS A 153 -5.56 -22.81 9.32
CA LYS A 153 -4.89 -24.05 8.87
C LYS A 153 -5.44 -25.30 9.54
N SER A 154 -6.16 -25.15 10.64
CA SER A 154 -6.88 -26.21 11.33
C SER A 154 -8.39 -26.07 11.09
N GLY A 155 -8.83 -26.32 9.86
CA GLY A 155 -10.25 -26.54 9.54
C GLY A 155 -10.70 -27.95 9.97
N PRO A 156 -11.94 -28.13 10.47
CA PRO A 156 -12.26 -29.16 11.44
C PRO A 156 -12.88 -30.43 10.83
N GLY A 157 -12.38 -31.59 11.27
CA GLY A 157 -13.12 -32.86 11.26
C GLY A 157 -13.80 -33.08 12.61
N ALA A 158 -15.14 -33.09 12.59
CA ALA A 158 -16.15 -33.53 13.58
C ALA A 158 -15.65 -34.17 14.92
N THR A 159 -16.18 -33.87 16.11
CA THR A 159 -17.59 -34.04 16.57
C THR A 159 -17.75 -33.46 17.98
N SER A 160 -19.00 -33.14 18.35
CA SER A 160 -19.47 -32.61 19.64
C SER A 160 -19.11 -33.43 20.88
N LYS A 161 -18.91 -32.75 22.03
CA LYS A 161 -19.68 -32.95 23.29
C LYS A 161 -19.27 -31.94 24.38
N ASP A 162 -20.29 -31.33 24.98
CA ASP A 162 -20.47 -30.90 26.38
C ASP A 162 -19.36 -30.08 27.08
N ALA A 163 -19.66 -28.81 27.41
CA ALA A 163 -19.50 -28.22 28.75
C ALA A 163 -19.97 -26.75 28.80
N GLU A 164 -20.81 -26.46 29.79
CA GLU A 164 -21.36 -25.15 30.20
C GLU A 164 -20.29 -24.14 30.73
N PRO A 165 -20.66 -22.86 30.95
CA PRO A 165 -19.73 -21.74 30.93
C PRO A 165 -19.08 -21.44 32.29
N CYS A 166 -17.81 -21.01 32.28
CA CYS A 166 -17.15 -20.46 33.46
C CYS A 166 -16.84 -18.96 33.28
N VAL A 167 -17.53 -18.14 34.07
CA VAL A 167 -17.27 -16.72 34.27
C VAL A 167 -15.98 -16.57 35.09
N ALA A 168 -15.02 -15.80 34.58
CA ALA A 168 -14.00 -15.19 35.44
C ALA A 168 -13.46 -13.89 34.83
N ALA A 169 -13.90 -12.78 35.41
CA ALA A 169 -13.23 -11.50 35.30
C ALA A 169 -11.79 -11.62 35.80
N SER A 170 -10.84 -10.99 35.10
CA SER A 170 -9.52 -10.71 35.65
C SER A 170 -8.93 -9.46 34.99
N VAL A 171 -9.14 -8.35 35.70
CA VAL A 171 -8.41 -7.10 35.55
C VAL A 171 -6.91 -7.38 35.69
N SER A 172 -6.12 -7.13 34.65
CA SER A 172 -4.66 -7.12 34.75
C SER A 172 -4.13 -5.67 34.74
N ARG A 173 -3.46 -5.37 35.85
CA ARG A 173 -2.90 -4.07 36.23
C ARG A 173 -1.70 -3.70 35.38
N TYR A 174 -1.68 -2.44 34.96
CA TYR A 174 -0.52 -1.73 34.44
C TYR A 174 0.63 -1.78 35.48
N LYS A 175 1.85 -2.16 35.05
CA LYS A 175 3.08 -1.95 35.82
C LYS A 175 3.92 -0.89 35.10
N PRO A 176 4.31 0.21 35.75
CA PRO A 176 5.16 1.23 35.16
C PRO A 176 6.64 0.80 35.17
N SER A 177 7.36 1.16 34.10
CA SER A 177 8.80 0.97 33.94
C SER A 177 9.61 1.83 34.91
N PRO A 178 10.79 1.37 35.37
CA PRO A 178 11.66 2.16 36.24
C PRO A 178 12.45 3.20 35.43
N SER A 179 12.42 4.43 35.94
CA SER A 179 13.29 5.54 35.58
C SER A 179 14.75 5.17 35.87
N ARG A 180 15.66 5.48 34.93
CA ARG A 180 17.10 5.56 35.22
C ARG A 180 17.56 7.01 35.10
N CYS A 181 18.24 7.43 36.17
CA CYS A 181 19.06 8.62 36.29
C CYS A 181 20.22 8.64 35.30
#